data_AF-A0A133UPA3-F1
#
_entry.id   AF-A0A133UPA3-F1
#
_cell.length_a   1.000
_cell.length_b   1.000
_cell.length_c   1.000
_cell.angle_alpha   90.00
_cell.angle_beta   90.00
_cell.angle_gamma   90.00
#
_symmetry.space_group_name_H-M   'P 1'
#
loop_
_entity.id
_entity.type
_entity.pdbx_description
1 polymer ?
#
loop_
_entity_poly.entity_id
_entity_poly.type
_entity_poly.pdbx_seq_one_letter_code
_entity_poly.pdbx_strand_id
1 'polypeptide(L)' 'MPSFARLPKNIIIKQRRKTEVNSRMATYMGMDVHKKNCQAVAMDEEGTILKEEKVENSLEGFEPFFKDIEDAKVVIESC' A
#
# COMPACT_ATOMS: atom_id res chain seq x y z
N MET A 1 -1.64 33.60 23.60
CA MET A 1 -1.27 32.22 23.18
C MET A 1 -2.18 31.22 23.89
N PRO A 2 -2.51 30.05 23.32
CA PRO A 2 -3.20 29.84 22.04
C PRO A 2 -4.45 28.94 22.21
N SER A 3 -5.37 28.92 21.24
CA SER A 3 -6.16 27.70 20.97
C SER A 3 -6.38 27.54 19.47
N PHE A 4 -5.45 26.83 18.84
CA PHE A 4 -5.66 26.28 17.51
C PHE A 4 -6.71 25.16 17.62
N ALA A 5 -7.94 25.47 17.23
CA ALA A 5 -8.97 24.47 17.05
C ALA A 5 -8.53 23.49 15.96
N ARG A 6 -8.23 22.24 16.34
CA ARG A 6 -8.00 21.13 15.39
C ARG A 6 -9.32 20.81 14.71
N LEU A 7 -9.38 21.03 13.40
CA LEU A 7 -10.45 20.50 12.55
C LEU A 7 -10.32 18.97 12.49
N PRO A 8 -11.43 18.22 12.60
CA PRO A 8 -11.40 16.77 12.40
C PRO A 8 -11.17 16.48 10.92
N LYS A 9 -10.05 15.81 10.61
CA LYS A 9 -9.81 15.25 9.27
C LYS A 9 -10.67 14.02 9.12
N ASN A 10 -11.89 14.19 8.59
CA ASN A 10 -12.69 13.08 8.09
C ASN A 10 -11.97 12.49 6.86
N ILE A 11 -11.14 11.49 7.09
CA ILE A 11 -10.54 10.70 6.02
C ILE A 11 -11.61 9.70 5.57
N ILE A 12 -12.33 10.06 4.50
CA ILE A 12 -13.19 9.11 3.79
C ILE A 12 -12.26 8.20 3.00
N ILE A 13 -11.88 7.06 3.60
CA ILE A 13 -11.21 5.99 2.87
C ILE A 13 -12.27 5.39 1.94
N LYS A 14 -12.30 5.84 0.69
CA LYS A 14 -13.07 5.17 -0.37
C LYS A 14 -12.43 3.80 -0.58
N GLN A 15 -12.94 2.77 0.09
CA GLN A 15 -12.60 1.39 -0.19
C GLN A 15 -13.02 1.10 -1.63
N ARG A 16 -12.07 1.21 -2.57
CA ARG A 16 -12.27 0.82 -3.96
C ARG A 16 -12.44 -0.69 -3.99
N ARG A 17 -13.45 -1.13 -4.74
CA ARG A 17 -13.89 -2.52 -4.87
C ARG A 17 -12.68 -3.45 -5.07
N LYS A 18 -12.61 -4.47 -4.21
CA LYS A 18 -11.72 -5.62 -4.32
C LYS A 18 -12.14 -6.41 -5.55
N THR A 19 -11.59 -6.06 -6.71
CA THR A 19 -11.68 -6.92 -7.89
C THR A 19 -10.77 -8.10 -7.61
N GLU A 20 -11.30 -9.32 -7.77
CA GLU A 20 -10.50 -10.54 -7.77
C GLU A 20 -9.56 -10.46 -8.98
N VAL A 21 -8.31 -10.03 -8.78
CA VAL A 21 -7.33 -9.94 -9.86
C VAL A 21 -6.23 -10.96 -9.63
N ASN A 22 -5.95 -11.70 -10.70
CA ASN A 22 -4.97 -12.77 -10.78
C ASN A 22 -3.60 -12.23 -10.34
N SER A 23 -3.20 -12.55 -9.12
CA SER A 23 -2.00 -12.02 -8.45
C SER A 23 -0.69 -12.37 -9.17
N ARG A 24 -0.74 -13.32 -10.12
CA ARG A 24 0.33 -13.69 -11.06
C ARG A 24 0.73 -12.57 -12.04
N MET A 25 -0.01 -11.46 -12.11
CA MET A 25 0.24 -10.36 -13.05
C MET A 25 0.89 -9.12 -12.42
N ALA A 26 1.14 -9.13 -11.10
CA ALA A 26 1.77 -7.99 -10.43
C ALA A 26 3.19 -7.80 -10.93
N THR A 27 3.39 -6.82 -11.80
CA THR A 27 4.68 -6.57 -12.46
C THR A 27 5.47 -5.47 -11.75
N TYR A 28 4.77 -4.50 -11.15
CA TYR A 28 5.37 -3.33 -10.51
C TYR A 28 4.86 -3.17 -9.09
N MET A 29 5.73 -2.70 -8.20
CA MET A 29 5.39 -2.36 -6.83
C MET A 29 5.96 -1.03 -6.40
N GLY A 30 5.14 -0.25 -5.70
CA GLY A 30 5.55 0.94 -4.98
C GLY A 30 5.39 0.75 -3.48
N MET A 31 6.41 1.10 -2.71
CA MET A 31 6.41 1.04 -1.26
C MET A 31 6.84 2.37 -0.67
N ASP A 32 6.00 2.97 0.16
CA ASP A 32 6.34 4.13 0.97
C ASP A 32 6.46 3.71 2.43
N VAL A 33 7.70 3.64 2.91
CA VAL A 33 8.05 3.18 4.24
C VAL A 33 8.03 4.36 5.21
N HIS A 34 7.12 4.30 6.19
CA HIS A 34 7.09 5.19 7.34
C HIS A 34 7.40 4.43 8.63
N LYS A 35 7.86 5.15 9.66
CA LYS A 35 8.38 4.61 10.94
C LYS A 35 7.72 3.31 11.42
N LYS A 36 6.39 3.28 11.51
CA LYS A 36 5.62 2.12 12.01
C LYS A 36 4.81 1.38 10.95
N ASN A 37 4.63 1.98 9.77
CA ASN A 37 3.75 1.43 8.75
C ASN A 37 4.31 1.73 7.37
N CYS A 38 4.11 0.80 6.44
CA CYS A 38 4.41 0.98 5.03
C CYS A 38 3.10 1.04 4.24
N GLN A 39 3.02 1.96 3.29
CA GLN A 39 1.99 1.91 2.26
C GLN A 39 2.56 1.10 1.09
N ALA A 40 1.90 0.02 0.69
CA ALA A 40 2.35 -0.84 -0.39
C ALA A 40 1.28 -0.94 -1.48
N VAL A 41 1.72 -0.82 -2.73
CA VAL A 41 0.87 -0.87 -3.92
C VAL A 41 1.51 -1.82 -4.93
N ALA A 42 0.74 -2.78 -5.44
CA ALA A 42 1.11 -3.65 -6.54
C ALA A 42 0.25 -3.32 -7.77
N MET A 43 0.89 -3.28 -8.95
CA MET A 43 0.28 -2.89 -10.22
C MET A 43 0.70 -3.84 -11.35
N ASP A 44 -0.15 -3.95 -12.37
CA ASP A 44 0.21 -4.58 -13.65
C ASP A 44 0.98 -3.61 -14.57
N GLU A 45 1.31 -4.07 -15.78
CA GLU A 45 2.03 -3.26 -16.78
C GLU A 45 1.25 -2.08 -17.34
N GLU A 46 -0.08 -2.13 -17.28
CA GLU A 46 -0.96 -1.04 -17.73
C GLU A 46 -1.12 0.04 -16.65
N GLY A 47 -0.54 -0.17 -15.47
CA GLY A 47 -0.67 0.71 -14.32
C GLY A 47 -1.98 0.50 -13.55
N THR A 48 -2.67 -0.62 -13.75
CA THR A 48 -3.85 -0.99 -12.96
C THR A 48 -3.41 -1.45 -11.58
N ILE A 49 -4.00 -0.85 -10.54
CA ILE A 49 -3.76 -1.27 -9.15
C ILE A 49 -4.42 -2.62 -8.90
N LEU A 50 -3.60 -3.61 -8.56
CA LEU A 50 -4.02 -4.97 -8.23
C LEU A 50 -4.22 -5.16 -6.73
N LYS A 51 -3.32 -4.58 -5.93
CA LYS A 51 -3.33 -4.66 -4.47
C LYS A 51 -2.84 -3.34 -3.89
N GLU A 52 -3.56 -2.79 -2.93
CA GLU A 52 -3.15 -1.59 -2.19
C GLU A 52 -3.49 -1.82 -0.72
N GLU A 53 -2.46 -1.88 0.11
CA GLU A 53 -2.61 -2.18 1.53
C GLU A 53 -1.62 -1.37 2.36
N LYS A 54 -2.07 -1.00 3.55
CA LYS A 54 -1.19 -0.46 4.58
C LYS A 54 -0.72 -1.60 5.46
N VAL A 55 0.57 -1.86 5.43
CA VAL A 55 1.20 -2.98 6.14
C VAL A 55 2.01 -2.45 7.32
N GLU A 56 2.15 -3.26 8.36
CA GLU A 56 3.07 -2.95 9.44
C GLU A 56 4.50 -2.95 8.90
N ASN A 57 5.33 -2.03 9.38
CA ASN A 57 6.76 -2.04 9.05
C ASN A 57 7.50 -3.11 9.88
N SER A 58 7.12 -4.38 9.66
CA SER A 58 7.64 -5.58 10.30
C SER A 58 7.67 -6.71 9.27
N LEU A 59 8.59 -7.67 9.40
CA LEU A 59 8.65 -8.81 8.48
C LEU A 59 7.32 -9.57 8.42
N GLU A 60 6.73 -9.82 9.58
CA GLU A 60 5.42 -10.48 9.74
C GLU A 60 4.28 -9.69 9.07
N GLY A 61 4.35 -8.36 9.09
CA GLY A 61 3.38 -7.49 8.42
C GLY A 61 3.46 -7.55 6.88
N PHE A 62 4.64 -7.84 6.34
CA PHE A 62 4.88 -7.92 4.90
C PHE A 62 4.56 -9.30 4.31
N GLU A 63 4.70 -10.38 5.07
CA GLU A 63 4.44 -11.75 4.56
C GLU A 63 3.07 -11.91 3.87
N PRO A 64 1.93 -11.45 4.45
CA PRO A 64 0.63 -11.55 3.79
C PRO A 64 0.51 -10.69 2.52
N PHE A 65 1.29 -9.60 2.44
CA PHE A 65 1.27 -8.73 1.28
C PHE A 65 1.94 -9.42 0.08
N PHE A 66 3.11 -10.02 0.29
CA PHE A 66 3.92 -10.64 -0.77
C PHE A 66 3.53 -12.08 -1.11
N LYS A 67 2.74 -12.76 -0.28
CA LYS A 67 2.38 -14.19 -0.47
C LYS A 67 1.95 -14.57 -1.88
N ASP A 68 1.25 -13.67 -2.56
CA ASP A 68 0.64 -13.94 -3.86
C ASP A 68 1.43 -13.32 -5.04
N ILE A 69 2.61 -12.74 -4.79
CA ILE A 69 3.48 -12.13 -5.80
C ILE A 69 4.73 -12.99 -5.98
N GLU A 70 4.94 -13.48 -7.21
CA GLU A 70 6.09 -14.32 -7.56
C GLU A 70 7.31 -13.50 -8.00
N ASP A 71 7.13 -12.51 -8.89
CA ASP A 71 8.21 -11.64 -9.38
C ASP A 71 7.65 -10.25 -9.68
N ALA A 72 8.25 -9.21 -9.09
CA ALA A 72 7.81 -7.82 -9.27
C ALA A 72 8.99 -6.85 -9.16
N LYS A 73 8.96 -5.80 -9.97
CA LYS A 73 9.92 -4.69 -9.88
C LYS A 73 9.47 -3.74 -8.78
N VAL A 74 10.25 -3.66 -7.70
CA VAL A 74 9.92 -2.89 -6.50
C VAL A 74 10.66 -1.55 -6.49
N VAL A 75 9.93 -0.47 -6.27
CA VAL A 75 10.46 0.85 -5.92
C VAL A 75 10.12 1.12 -4.46
N ILE A 76 11.14 1.49 -3.68
CA ILE A 76 11.00 1.77 -2.25
C ILE A 76 11.38 3.22 -2.00
N GLU A 77 10.48 3.95 -1.38
CA GLU A 77 10.70 5.29 -0.85
C GLU A 77 10.63 5.26 0.68
N SER A 78 11.43 6.09 1.32
CA SER A 78 11.44 6.27 2.77
C SER A 78 11.51 7.75 3.07
N CYS A 79 10.62 8.22 3.94
CA CYS A 79 10.58 9.60 4.44
C CYS A 79 11.33 9.77 5.77
#